data_AF-A0A519KQ83-F1
#
_entry.id   AF-A0A519KQ83-F1
#
_cell.length_a   1.000
_cell.length_b   1.000
_cell.length_c   1.000
_cell.angle_alpha   90.00
_cell.angle_beta   90.00
_cell.angle_gamma   90.00
#
_symmetry.space_group_name_H-M   'P 1'
#
loop_
_entity.id
_entity.type
_entity.pdbx_description
1 polymer ?
#
loop_
_entity_poly.entity_id
_entity_poly.type
_entity_poly.pdbx_seq_one_letter_code
_entity_poly.pdbx_strand_id
1 'polypeptide(L)' 'WKTVWSAGQGAGAIHDVLPAGQLVSRLRDEFAQATDRFAKKTAFI' A
#
# COMPACT_ATOMS: atom_id res chain seq x y z
N TRP A 1 25.60 -11.28 13.35
CA TRP A 1 25.46 -10.54 12.08
C TRP A 1 25.04 -11.40 10.90
N LYS A 2 25.59 -12.63 10.73
CA LYS A 2 25.32 -13.53 9.58
C LYS A 2 23.83 -13.78 9.25
N THR A 3 22.93 -13.62 10.22
CA THR A 3 21.49 -13.92 10.10
C THR A 3 20.60 -12.72 10.44
N VAL A 4 21.18 -11.53 10.61
CA VAL A 4 20.43 -10.32 10.93
C VAL A 4 19.96 -9.67 9.64
N TRP A 5 18.66 -9.47 9.52
CA TRP A 5 18.03 -8.83 8.36
C TRP A 5 17.36 -7.51 8.79
N SER A 6 17.35 -6.53 7.88
CA SER A 6 16.63 -5.27 8.08
C SER A 6 15.25 -5.36 7.45
N ALA A 7 14.21 -5.03 8.22
CA ALA A 7 12.85 -4.89 7.73
C ALA A 7 12.15 -3.78 8.51
N GLY A 8 11.35 -2.95 7.83
CA GLY A 8 10.49 -1.97 8.48
C GLY A 8 9.23 -2.61 9.07
N GLN A 9 8.50 -1.88 9.91
CA GLN A 9 7.24 -2.33 10.52
C GLN A 9 6.20 -2.84 9.50
N GLY A 10 6.24 -2.34 8.27
CA GLY A 10 5.33 -2.75 7.19
C GLY A 10 5.56 -4.15 6.63
N ALA A 11 6.66 -4.84 6.96
CA ALA A 11 6.97 -6.16 6.39
C ALA A 11 5.92 -7.23 6.72
N GLY A 12 5.27 -7.14 7.87
CA GLY A 12 4.18 -8.06 8.25
C GLY A 12 2.91 -7.93 7.41
N ALA A 13 2.75 -6.84 6.66
CA ALA A 13 1.61 -6.60 5.78
C ALA A 13 1.83 -7.09 4.34
N ILE A 14 3.01 -7.63 4.03
CA ILE A 14 3.32 -8.16 2.69
C ILE A 14 2.79 -9.59 2.59
N HIS A 15 1.92 -9.84 1.62
CA HIS A 15 1.26 -11.14 1.43
C HIS A 15 1.55 -11.76 0.05
N ASP A 16 2.19 -11.00 -0.84
CA ASP A 16 2.46 -11.37 -2.21
C ASP A 16 3.81 -10.80 -2.69
N VAL A 17 4.37 -11.45 -3.71
CA VAL A 17 5.56 -10.98 -4.43
C VAL A 17 5.16 -10.72 -5.87
N LEU A 18 5.22 -9.46 -6.29
CA LEU A 18 4.76 -9.02 -7.60
C LEU A 18 5.90 -8.38 -8.40
N PRO A 19 5.83 -8.38 -9.74
CA PRO A 19 6.64 -7.48 -10.55
C PRO A 19 6.43 -6.04 -10.11
N ALA A 20 7.51 -5.26 -10.01
CA ALA A 20 7.46 -3.88 -9.51
C ALA A 20 6.41 -3.01 -10.24
N GLY A 21 6.28 -3.16 -11.56
CA GLY A 21 5.27 -2.42 -12.34
C GLY A 21 3.82 -2.74 -11.95
N GLN A 22 3.53 -3.99 -11.57
CA GLN A 22 2.20 -4.38 -11.09
C GLN A 22 1.92 -3.79 -9.70
N LEU A 23 2.91 -3.83 -8.79
CA LEU A 23 2.79 -3.23 -7.46
C LEU A 23 2.53 -1.73 -7.56
N VAL A 24 3.31 -1.01 -8.38
CA VAL A 24 3.12 0.44 -8.59
C VAL A 24 1.73 0.75 -9.16
N SER A 25 1.26 -0.05 -10.13
CA SER A 25 -0.08 0.11 -10.69
C SER A 25 -1.15 -0.04 -9.61
N ARG A 26 -1.06 -1.11 -8.81
CA ARG A 26 -1.99 -1.39 -7.71
C ARG A 26 -2.01 -0.25 -6.69
N LEU A 27 -0.85 0.23 -6.26
CA LEU A 27 -0.75 1.31 -5.27
C LEU A 27 -1.41 2.61 -5.76
N ARG A 28 -1.24 2.95 -7.04
CA ARG A 28 -1.90 4.12 -7.65
C ARG A 28 -3.42 3.98 -7.61
N ASP A 29 -3.93 2.81 -7.98
CA ASP A 29 -5.37 2.55 -8.05
C ASP A 29 -5.98 2.55 -6.64
N GLU A 30 -5.31 1.94 -5.66
CA GLU A 30 -5.71 1.96 -4.23
C GLU A 30 -5.72 3.37 -3.65
N PHE A 31 -4.72 4.20 -3.98
CA PHE A 31 -4.67 5.60 -3.56
C PHE A 31 -5.86 6.40 -4.10
N ALA A 32 -6.14 6.29 -5.40
CA ALA A 32 -7.26 6.99 -6.03
C ALA A 32 -8.61 6.60 -5.38
N GLN A 33 -8.81 5.31 -5.10
CA GLN A 33 -10.00 4.81 -4.40
C GLN A 33 -10.10 5.37 -2.97
N ALA A 34 -8.98 5.45 -2.24
CA ALA A 34 -8.95 6.00 -0.90
C ALA A 34 -9.31 7.50 -0.89
N THR A 35 -8.80 8.26 -1.86
CA THR A 35 -9.14 9.69 -2.04
C THR A 35 -10.62 9.89 -2.36
N ASP A 36 -11.17 9.11 -3.30
CA ASP A 36 -12.60 9.16 -3.63
C ASP A 36 -13.48 8.83 -2.41
N ARG A 37 -13.11 7.77 -1.67
CA ARG A 37 -13.81 7.38 -0.44
C ARG A 37 -13.73 8.48 0.64
N PHE A 38 -12.58 9.12 0.78
CA PHE A 38 -12.40 10.22 1.73
C PHE A 38 -13.29 11.40 1.35
N ALA A 39 -13.24 11.85 0.09
CA ALA A 39 -14.06 12.96 -0.40
C ALA A 39 -15.55 12.71 -0.19
N LYS A 40 -16.04 11.50 -0.53
CA LYS A 40 -17.45 11.11 -0.30
C LYS A 40 -17.84 11.14 1.17
N LYS A 41 -16.95 10.70 2.07
CA LYS A 41 -17.21 10.72 3.52
C LYS A 41 -17.25 12.14 4.09
N THR A 42 -16.44 13.05 3.55
CA THR A 42 -16.33 14.42 4.06
C THR A 42 -17.34 15.38 3.42
N ALA A 43 -17.92 15.03 2.27
CA ALA A 43 -18.85 15.90 1.52
C ALA A 43 -20.25 16.08 2.15
N PHE A 44 -20.58 15.34 3.21
CA PHE A 44 -21.86 15.43 3.93
C PHE A 44 -21.74 16.07 5.32
N ILE A 45 -20.62 16.73 5.61
CA ILE A 45 -20.46 17.71 6.69
C ILE A 45 -20.63 19.10 6.07
#